data_AF-A0A0Q2R586-F1
#
_entry.id   AF-A0A0Q2R586-F1
#
_cell.length_a   1.000
_cell.length_b   1.000
_cell.length_c   1.000
_cell.angle_alpha   90.00
_cell.angle_beta   90.00
_cell.angle_gamma   90.00
#
_symmetry.space_group_name_H-M   'P 1'
#
loop_
_entity.id
_entity.type
_entity.pdbx_description
1 polymer ?
#
loop_
_entity_poly.entity_id
_entity_poly.type
_entity_poly.pdbx_seq_one_letter_code
_entity_poly.pdbx_strand_id
1 'polypeptide(L)' 'MGIVKISDELHEELRKASSVMSRSINSQAEFWIKMGMLAELHPQLSFNEIVANLMQSVNVSATHIAVTAEANHES' A
#
# COMPACT_ATOMS: atom_id res chain seq x y z
N MET A 1 8.94 -20.46 2.70
CA MET A 1 8.85 -19.09 2.16
C MET A 1 9.89 -18.95 1.06
N GLY A 2 9.50 -18.60 -0.17
CA GLY A 2 10.46 -18.39 -1.26
C GLY A 2 11.16 -17.04 -1.09
N ILE A 3 12.49 -17.02 -1.14
CA ILE A 3 13.27 -15.78 -1.05
C ILE A 3 13.47 -15.26 -2.48
N VAL A 4 12.95 -14.08 -2.77
CA VAL A 4 13.21 -13.38 -4.03
C VAL A 4 14.44 -12.50 -3.84
N LYS A 5 15.46 -12.70 -4.68
CA LYS A 5 16.65 -11.84 -4.69
C LYS A 5 16.36 -10.62 -5.55
N ILE A 6 16.70 -9.44 -5.04
CA ILE A 6 16.64 -8.15 -5.75
C ILE A 6 18.01 -7.49 -5.72
N SER A 7 18.25 -6.51 -6.59
CA SER A 7 19.50 -5.75 -6.58
C SER A 7 19.64 -4.90 -5.32
N ASP A 8 20.88 -4.67 -4.90
CA ASP A 8 21.19 -3.81 -3.74
C ASP A 8 20.66 -2.38 -3.94
N GLU A 9 20.73 -1.87 -5.16
CA GLU A 9 20.18 -0.56 -5.54
C GLU A 9 18.66 -0.50 -5.29
N LEU A 10 17.91 -1.52 -5.74
CA LEU A 10 16.46 -1.56 -5.53
C LEU A 10 16.12 -1.73 -4.05
N HIS A 11 16.91 -2.48 -3.29
CA HIS A 11 16.75 -2.63 -1.86
C HIS A 11 16.92 -1.29 -1.12
N GLU A 12 17.89 -0.47 -1.50
CA GLU A 12 18.09 0.87 -0.92
C GLU A 12 16.93 1.81 -1.25
N GLU A 13 16.40 1.79 -2.47
CA GLU A 13 15.23 2.59 -2.84
C GLU A 13 13.96 2.13 -2.10
N LEU A 14 13.75 0.82 -1.94
CA LEU A 14 12.69 0.28 -1.10
C LEU A 14 12.80 0.77 0.33
N ARG A 15 14.02 0.78 0.89
CA ARG A 15 14.27 1.24 2.25
C ARG A 15 13.88 2.71 2.41
N LYS A 16 14.32 3.59 1.50
CA LYS A 16 13.95 5.02 1.52
C LYS A 16 12.43 5.21 1.37
N ALA A 17 11.82 4.55 0.39
CA ALA A 17 10.38 4.66 0.15
C ALA A 17 9.55 4.16 1.34
N SER A 18 9.96 3.05 1.96
CA SER A 18 9.28 2.49 3.13
C SER A 18 9.23 3.46 4.32
N SER A 19 10.32 4.22 4.53
CA SER A 19 10.41 5.24 5.58
C SER A 19 9.43 6.39 5.35
N VAL A 20 9.24 6.82 4.10
CA VAL A 20 8.32 7.92 3.75
C VAL A 20 6.86 7.46 3.80
N MET A 21 6.60 6.25 3.30
CA MET A 21 5.25 5.67 3.22
C MET A 21 4.77 5.11 4.57
N SER A 22 5.59 5.15 5.62
CA SER A 22 5.32 4.57 6.95
C SER A 22 4.95 3.08 6.87
N ARG A 23 5.71 2.30 6.10
CA ARG A 23 5.51 0.86 5.88
C ARG A 23 6.80 0.08 6.18
N SER A 24 6.70 -1.22 6.43
CA SER A 24 7.89 -2.08 6.44
C SER A 24 8.48 -2.22 5.03
N ILE A 25 9.76 -2.57 4.91
CA ILE A 25 10.42 -2.81 3.60
C ILE A 25 9.68 -3.91 2.82
N ASN A 26 9.29 -4.99 3.50
CA ASN A 26 8.55 -6.10 2.88
C ASN A 26 7.17 -5.63 2.40
N SER A 27 6.45 -4.86 3.21
CA SER A 27 5.14 -4.32 2.82
C SER A 27 5.24 -3.33 1.66
N GLN A 28 6.33 -2.56 1.58
CA GLN A 28 6.58 -1.67 0.44
C GLN A 28 6.90 -2.46 -0.84
N ALA A 29 7.69 -3.54 -0.72
CA ALA A 29 7.99 -4.43 -1.85
C ALA A 29 6.72 -5.13 -2.35
N GLU A 30 5.90 -5.66 -1.44
CA GLU A 30 4.61 -6.28 -1.77
C GLU A 30 3.69 -5.29 -2.48
N PHE A 31 3.62 -4.05 -2.00
CA PHE A 31 2.83 -3.00 -2.64
C PHE A 31 3.29 -2.75 -4.09
N TRP A 32 4.58 -2.57 -4.35
CA TRP A 32 5.08 -2.36 -5.71
C TRP A 32 4.84 -3.56 -6.63
N ILE A 33 5.06 -4.79 -6.14
CA ILE A 33 4.81 -6.00 -6.92
C ILE A 33 3.31 -6.08 -7.29
N LYS A 34 2.42 -5.88 -6.32
CA LYS A 34 0.98 -5.93 -6.55
C LYS A 34 0.53 -4.83 -7.53
N MET A 35 1.03 -3.61 -7.38
CA MET A 35 0.70 -2.51 -8.28
C MET A 35 1.22 -2.75 -9.69
N GLY A 36 2.45 -3.28 -9.85
CA GLY A 36 3.00 -3.64 -11.14
C GLY A 36 2.16 -4.70 -11.85
N MET A 37 1.80 -5.78 -11.14
CA MET A 37 0.92 -6.82 -11.68
C MET A 37 -0.45 -6.27 -12.09
N LEU A 38 -1.06 -5.39 -11.28
CA LEU A 38 -2.36 -4.79 -11.62
C LEU A 38 -2.27 -3.86 -12.82
N ALA A 39 -1.19 -3.10 -12.95
CA ALA A 39 -0.95 -2.26 -14.12
C ALA A 39 -0.75 -3.09 -15.40
N GLU A 40 -0.08 -4.24 -15.30
CA GLU A 40 0.09 -5.17 -16.43
C GLU A 40 -1.23 -5.85 -16.83
N LEU A 41 -2.08 -6.22 -15.87
CA LEU A 41 -3.38 -6.86 -16.13
C LEU A 41 -4.44 -5.86 -16.63
N HIS A 42 -4.31 -4.59 -16.27
CA HIS A 42 -5.25 -3.53 -16.61
C HIS A 42 -4.54 -2.31 -17.20
N PRO A 43 -3.91 -2.42 -18.38
CA PRO A 43 -3.11 -1.35 -18.98
C PRO A 43 -3.91 -0.07 -19.30
N GLN A 44 -5.23 -0.16 -19.35
CA GLN A 44 -6.13 0.97 -19.56
C GLN A 44 -6.42 1.78 -18.27
N LEU A 45 -6.12 1.23 -17.10
CA LEU A 45 -6.36 1.91 -15.83
C LEU A 45 -5.13 2.70 -15.41
N SER A 46 -5.35 3.95 -15.01
CA SER A 46 -4.34 4.76 -14.36
C SER A 46 -4.02 4.24 -12.95
N PHE A 47 -2.84 4.58 -12.45
CA PHE A 47 -2.45 4.27 -11.07
C PHE A 47 -3.51 4.69 -10.05
N ASN A 48 -4.10 5.88 -10.21
CA ASN A 48 -5.11 6.40 -9.30
C ASN A 48 -6.39 5.56 -9.33
N GLU A 49 -6.82 5.10 -10.50
CA GLU A 49 -7.99 4.22 -10.64
C GLU A 49 -7.74 2.85 -10.01
N ILE A 50 -6.53 2.28 -10.18
CA ILE A 50 -6.16 1.02 -9.54
C ILE A 50 -6.20 1.17 -8.01
N VAL A 51 -5.62 2.24 -7.46
CA VAL A 51 -5.64 2.49 -6.01
C VAL A 51 -7.06 2.72 -5.50
N ALA A 52 -7.89 3.48 -6.22
CA ALA A 52 -9.28 3.70 -5.84
C ALA A 52 -10.07 2.39 -5.79
N ASN A 53 -9.92 1.53 -6.80
CA ASN A 53 -10.57 0.22 -6.84
C ASN A 53 -10.11 -0.68 -5.68
N LEU A 54 -8.80 -0.67 -5.36
CA LEU A 54 -8.28 -1.39 -4.21
C LEU A 54 -8.93 -0.89 -2.91
N MET A 55 -8.95 0.43 -2.67
CA MET A 55 -9.56 0.99 -1.45
C MET A 55 -11.06 0.68 -1.33
N GLN A 56 -11.79 0.71 -2.44
CA GLN A 56 -13.21 0.32 -2.49
C GLN A 56 -13.40 -1.16 -2.17
N SER A 57 -12.55 -2.05 -2.71
CA SER A 57 -12.65 -3.50 -2.47
C SER A 57 -12.48 -3.91 -1.00
N VAL A 58 -11.75 -3.11 -0.21
CA VAL A 58 -11.55 -3.33 1.23
C VAL A 58 -12.40 -2.41 2.11
N ASN A 59 -13.35 -1.68 1.51
CA ASN A 59 -14.27 -0.75 2.19
C ASN A 59 -13.56 0.22 3.16
N VAL A 60 -12.40 0.72 2.75
CA VAL A 60 -11.60 1.66 3.56
C VAL A 60 -12.30 3.01 3.55
N SER A 61 -12.74 3.48 4.71
CA SER A 61 -13.34 4.81 4.88
C SER A 61 -12.72 5.55 6.06
N ALA A 62 -12.28 6.79 5.82
CA ALA A 62 -11.75 7.66 6.88
C ALA A 62 -12.80 7.98 7.96
N THR A 63 -14.09 7.87 7.62
CA THR A 63 -15.19 8.01 8.59
C THR A 63 -15.08 6.96 9.72
N HIS A 64 -14.53 5.77 9.46
CA HIS A 64 -14.30 4.76 10.51
C HIS A 64 -13.25 5.20 11.55
N ILE A 65 -12.37 6.13 11.21
CA ILE A 65 -11.36 6.67 12.15
C ILE A 65 -11.98 7.75 13.05
N ALA A 66 -12.94 8.53 12.56
CA ALA A 66 -13.60 9.57 13.34
C ALA A 66 -14.49 8.99 14.47
N VAL A 67 -15.18 7.88 14.20
CA VAL A 67 -16.12 7.25 15.16
C VAL A 67 -15.40 6.71 16.41
N THR A 68 -14.14 6.30 16.32
CA THR A 68 -13.39 5.75 17.47
C THR A 68 -12.78 6.84 18.37
N ALA A 69 -12.59 8.06 17.85
CA ALA A 69 -12.09 9.18 18.64
C ALA A 69 -13.16 9.75 19.59
N GLU A 70 -14.43 9.77 19.17
CA GLU A 70 -15.54 10.28 19.98
C GLU A 70 -15.91 9.33 21.13
N ALA A 71 -15.71 8.02 20.99
CA ALA A 71 -16.00 7.04 22.04
C ALA A 71 -15.00 7.03 23.21
N ASN A 72 -13.83 7.65 23.06
CA ASN A 72 -12.78 7.68 24.10
C ASN A 72 -12.77 8.96 24.95
N HIS A 73 -13.73 9.88 24.74
CA HIS A 73 -13.83 11.14 25.49
C HIS A 73 -14.98 11.16 26.53
N GLU A 74 -15.70 10.04 26.69
CA GLU A 74 -16.86 9.90 27.59
C GLU A 74 -16.62 8.90 28.77
N SER A 75 -15.37 8.65 29.18
CA SER A 75 -15.05 7.81 30.36
C SER A 75 -14.16 8.52 31.36
#